data_AF-A0A1M5VVW7-F1
#
_entry.id   AF-A0A1M5VVW7-F1
#
_cell.length_a   1.000
_cell.length_b   1.000
_cell.length_c   1.000
_cell.angle_alpha   90.00
_cell.angle_beta   90.00
_cell.angle_gamma   90.00
#
_symmetry.space_group_name_H-M   'P 1'
#
loop_
_entity.id
_entity.type
_entity.pdbx_description
1 polymer ?
#
loop_
_entity_poly.entity_id
_entity_poly.type
_entity_poly.pdbx_seq_one_letter_code
_entity_poly.pdbx_strand_id
1 'polypeptide(L)'
;MRTEHEMMQLIMQTAQQGERIRAVVLNGSRANPNVEKDMFQDFDIVYVVNNMASFTSNHSWVDVFGDRIMMQMPEGKVTPPPENKGHFVYLM
;
A
#
# COMPACT_ATOMS: atom_id res chain seq x y z
N MET A 1 -4.16 -11.26 14.80
CA MET A 1 -4.57 -10.24 13.82
C MET A 1 -4.21 -8.88 14.41
N ARG A 2 -3.64 -7.97 13.61
CA ARG A 2 -3.32 -6.61 14.07
C ARG A 2 -4.60 -5.77 14.17
N THR A 3 -4.67 -4.89 15.15
CA THR A 3 -5.71 -3.88 15.33
C THR A 3 -5.54 -2.72 14.33
N GLU A 4 -6.57 -1.90 14.16
CA GLU A 4 -6.49 -0.68 13.33
C GLU A 4 -5.35 0.23 13.80
N HIS A 5 -5.16 0.37 15.11
CA HIS A 5 -4.09 1.18 15.68
C HIS A 5 -2.70 0.63 15.33
N GLU A 6 -2.49 -0.69 15.49
CA GLU A 6 -1.22 -1.34 15.13
C GLU A 6 -0.92 -1.21 13.63
N MET A 7 -1.94 -1.37 12.78
CA MET A 7 -1.79 -1.18 11.33
C MET A 7 -1.43 0.26 10.97
N MET A 8 -2.11 1.25 11.56
CA MET A 8 -1.78 2.66 11.31
C MET A 8 -0.39 3.03 11.79
N GLN A 9 0.05 2.54 12.96
CA GLN A 9 1.42 2.74 13.43
C GLN A 9 2.44 2.13 12.47
N LEU A 10 2.21 0.90 11.99
CA LEU A 10 3.09 0.24 11.03
C LEU A 10 3.20 0.99 9.70
N ILE A 11 2.07 1.49 9.16
CA ILE A 11 2.03 2.30 7.94
C ILE A 11 2.85 3.59 8.12
N MET A 12 2.64 4.30 9.24
CA MET A 12 3.37 5.53 9.54
C MET A 12 4.87 5.29 9.74
N GLN A 13 5.24 4.23 10.47
CA GLN A 13 6.64 3.85 10.67
C GLN A 13 7.33 3.48 9.37
N THR A 14 6.65 2.73 8.49
CA THR A 14 7.16 2.39 7.16
C THR A 14 7.48 3.65 6.36
N ALA A 15 6.59 4.65 6.39
CA ALA A 15 6.83 5.94 5.74
C ALA A 15 8.01 6.72 6.34
N GLN A 16 8.10 6.76 7.67
CA GLN A 16 9.13 7.52 8.38
C GLN A 16 10.54 6.93 8.24
N GLN A 17 10.64 5.60 8.20
CA GLN A 17 11.93 4.90 8.06
C GLN A 17 12.43 4.88 6.61
N GLY A 18 11.55 4.97 5.63
CA GLY A 18 11.91 4.98 4.23
C GLY A 18 12.33 6.37 3.76
N GLU A 19 13.64 6.66 3.70
CA GLU A 19 14.16 7.96 3.21
C GLU A 19 13.68 8.34 1.79
N ARG A 20 13.29 7.35 1.00
CA ARG A 20 12.79 7.49 -0.38
C ARG A 20 11.29 7.84 -0.43
N ILE A 21 10.56 7.67 0.68
CA ILE A 21 9.15 7.98 0.84
C ILE A 21 9.03 9.45 1.24
N ARG A 22 8.23 10.20 0.49
CA ARG A 22 8.04 11.65 0.64
C ARG A 22 6.74 11.97 1.38
N ALA A 23 5.74 11.12 1.23
CA ALA A 23 4.48 11.21 1.94
C ALA A 23 3.81 9.83 1.99
N VAL A 24 2.94 9.66 2.97
CA VAL A 24 1.97 8.56 3.02
C VAL A 24 0.58 9.16 3.12
N VAL A 25 -0.35 8.64 2.31
CA VAL A 25 -1.73 9.12 2.23
C VAL A 25 -2.66 7.95 2.49
N LEU A 26 -3.56 8.10 3.46
CA LEU A 26 -4.72 7.22 3.64
C LEU A 26 -5.84 7.72 2.71
N ASN A 27 -6.39 6.82 1.91
CA ASN A 27 -7.50 7.07 1.01
C ASN A 27 -8.66 6.11 1.35
N GLY A 28 -9.63 6.00 0.44
CA GLY A 28 -10.67 4.98 0.52
C GLY A 28 -11.72 5.23 1.58
N SER A 29 -12.40 4.14 1.96
CA SER A 29 -13.53 4.18 2.90
C SER A 29 -13.11 4.67 4.29
N ARG A 30 -11.92 4.31 4.76
CA ARG A 30 -11.36 4.74 6.06
C ARG A 30 -11.04 6.23 6.13
N ALA A 31 -10.79 6.88 4.99
CA ALA A 31 -10.59 8.33 4.94
C ALA A 31 -11.91 9.12 4.79
N ASN A 32 -13.03 8.45 4.52
CA ASN A 32 -14.30 9.10 4.27
C ASN A 32 -15.16 9.18 5.55
N PRO A 33 -15.38 10.38 6.12
CA PRO A 33 -16.17 10.53 7.35
C PRO A 33 -17.66 10.24 7.16
N ASN A 34 -18.14 10.12 5.92
CA ASN A 34 -19.55 9.87 5.60
C ASN A 34 -19.88 8.38 5.44
N VAL A 35 -18.90 7.49 5.55
CA VAL A 35 -19.10 6.04 5.43
C VAL A 35 -19.13 5.43 6.83
N GLU A 36 -20.12 4.56 7.08
CA GLU A 36 -20.18 3.79 8.32
C GLU A 36 -18.99 2.83 8.39
N LYS A 37 -18.32 2.79 9.54
CA LYS A 37 -17.18 1.90 9.74
C LYS A 37 -17.68 0.47 9.92
N ASP A 38 -17.06 -0.46 9.20
CA ASP A 38 -17.36 -1.88 9.28
C ASP A 38 -16.08 -2.74 9.31
N MET A 39 -16.27 -4.04 9.52
CA MET A 39 -15.17 -5.01 9.63
C MET A 39 -14.56 -5.43 8.29
N PHE A 40 -15.16 -5.03 7.17
CA PHE A 40 -14.73 -5.34 5.80
C PHE A 40 -13.93 -4.19 5.16
N GLN A 41 -13.83 -3.02 5.82
CA GLN A 41 -13.00 -1.93 5.34
C GLN A 41 -11.51 -2.30 5.34
N ASP A 42 -10.90 -2.22 4.17
CA ASP A 42 -9.46 -2.39 3.95
C ASP A 42 -8.70 -1.06 4.13
N PHE A 43 -7.39 -1.09 3.86
CA PHE A 43 -6.51 0.08 3.96
C PHE A 43 -6.00 0.48 2.57
N ASP A 44 -6.57 1.55 2.03
CA ASP A 44 -6.06 2.19 0.81
C ASP A 44 -4.92 3.15 1.14
N ILE A 45 -3.68 2.70 0.98
CA ILE A 45 -2.48 3.48 1.30
C ILE A 45 -1.70 3.84 0.05
N VAL A 46 -1.37 5.12 -0.11
CA VAL A 46 -0.50 5.62 -1.18
C VAL A 46 0.80 6.13 -0.57
N TYR A 47 1.91 5.48 -0.92
CA TYR A 47 3.25 6.00 -0.66
C TYR A 47 3.72 6.83 -1.85
N VAL A 48 3.94 8.12 -1.63
CA VAL A 48 4.54 9.01 -2.63
C VAL A 48 6.05 8.87 -2.52
N VAL A 49 6.72 8.42 -3.59
CA VAL A 49 8.16 8.11 -3.58
C VAL A 49 8.90 8.91 -4.65
N ASN A 50 10.19 9.16 -4.43
CA ASN A 50 11.04 9.83 -5.42
C ASN A 50 11.50 8.91 -6.57
N ASN A 51 11.58 7.60 -6.31
CA ASN A 51 12.09 6.61 -7.25
C ASN A 51 11.29 5.30 -7.16
N MET A 52 10.33 5.12 -8.07
CA MET A 52 9.47 3.93 -8.12
C MET A 52 10.27 2.64 -8.35
N ALA A 53 11.27 2.66 -9.23
CA ALA A 53 12.08 1.48 -9.58
C ALA A 53 12.77 0.86 -8.34
N SER A 54 13.06 1.68 -7.34
CA SER A 54 13.69 1.24 -6.10
C SER A 54 12.75 0.43 -5.19
N PHE A 55 11.44 0.45 -5.43
CA PHE A 55 10.42 -0.36 -4.76
C PHE A 55 9.88 -1.50 -5.64
N THR A 56 10.02 -1.40 -6.97
CA THR A 56 9.47 -2.38 -7.91
C THR A 56 10.51 -3.32 -8.52
N SER A 57 11.81 -3.02 -8.36
CA SER A 57 12.89 -3.98 -8.69
C SER A 57 13.00 -5.13 -7.69
N ASN A 58 12.57 -4.90 -6.44
CA ASN A 58 12.39 -5.90 -5.42
C ASN A 58 11.14 -5.57 -4.59
N HIS A 59 10.15 -6.47 -4.65
CA HIS A 59 8.86 -6.29 -3.98
C HIS A 59 8.88 -6.65 -2.48
N SER A 60 9.98 -7.17 -1.93
CA SER A 60 10.06 -7.60 -0.51
C SER A 60 9.86 -6.46 0.50
N TRP A 61 9.85 -5.20 0.06
CA TRP A 61 9.56 -4.08 0.95
C TRP A 61 8.14 -4.18 1.54
N VAL A 62 7.18 -4.84 0.87
CA VAL A 62 5.83 -5.04 1.39
C VAL A 62 5.75 -6.13 2.47
N ASP A 63 6.84 -6.85 2.75
CA ASP A 63 6.88 -7.91 3.76
C ASP A 63 6.78 -7.34 5.19
N VAL A 64 7.05 -6.03 5.36
CA VAL A 64 6.79 -5.31 6.62
C VAL A 64 5.32 -5.43 7.05
N PHE A 65 4.40 -5.64 6.11
CA PHE A 65 2.98 -5.86 6.38
C PHE A 65 2.64 -7.30 6.78
N GLY A 66 3.63 -8.16 6.99
CA GLY A 66 3.48 -9.53 7.49
C GLY A 66 3.05 -10.54 6.42
N ASP A 67 2.83 -11.78 6.87
CA ASP A 67 2.43 -12.89 6.00
C ASP A 67 1.10 -12.60 5.31
N ARG A 68 1.05 -12.97 4.03
CA ARG A 68 -0.06 -12.69 3.11
C ARG A 68 -0.56 -13.98 2.50
N ILE A 69 -1.88 -14.12 2.39
CA ILE A 69 -2.51 -15.29 1.73
C ILE A 69 -2.36 -15.16 0.21
N MET A 70 -2.57 -13.96 -0.33
CA MET A 70 -2.42 -13.66 -1.75
C MET A 70 -1.90 -12.23 -1.95
N MET A 71 -1.36 -11.98 -3.14
CA MET A 71 -1.04 -10.63 -3.59
C MET A 71 -1.20 -10.55 -5.10
N GLN A 72 -1.76 -9.45 -5.59
CA GLN A 72 -1.79 -9.13 -7.01
C GLN A 72 -1.04 -7.82 -7.27
N MET A 73 -0.33 -7.78 -8.38
CA MET A 73 0.40 -6.61 -8.86
C MET A 73 -0.11 -6.29 -10.27
N PRO A 74 -1.16 -5.45 -10.41
CA PRO A 74 -1.75 -5.12 -11.71
C PRO A 74 -0.74 -4.61 -12.73
N GLU A 75 0.32 -3.93 -12.30
CA GLU A 75 1.38 -3.41 -13.16
C GLU A 75 2.44 -4.46 -13.51
N GLY A 76 2.43 -5.61 -12.83
CA GLY A 76 3.27 -6.78 -13.13
C GLY A 76 2.55 -7.85 -13.98
N LYS A 77 1.30 -7.60 -14.40
CA LYS A 77 0.50 -8.58 -15.14
C LYS A 77 0.85 -8.60 -16.63
N VAL A 78 0.63 -9.74 -17.30
CA VAL A 78 0.82 -9.89 -18.75
C VAL A 78 -0.46 -9.54 -19.53
N THR A 79 -1.63 -9.93 -19.00
CA THR A 79 -2.92 -9.76 -19.67
C THR A 79 -3.99 -9.27 -18.68
N PRO A 80 -4.68 -8.16 -18.98
CA PRO A 80 -4.32 -7.16 -19.99
C PRO A 80 -2.93 -6.57 -19.69
N PRO A 81 -2.20 -6.00 -20.66
CA PRO A 81 -0.91 -5.38 -20.38
C PRO A 81 -1.03 -4.28 -19.29
N PRO A 82 0.06 -3.96 -18.58
CA PRO A 82 0.06 -2.96 -17.53
C PRO A 82 -0.22 -1.56 -18.08
N GLU A 83 -0.89 -0.72 -17.29
CA GLU A 83 -1.30 0.61 -17.75
C GLU A 83 -0.15 1.63 -17.77
N ASN A 84 0.91 1.41 -16.99
CA ASN A 84 2.11 2.26 -16.93
C ASN A 84 1.84 3.76 -16.67
N LYS A 85 0.83 4.08 -15.86
CA LYS A 85 0.40 5.44 -15.54
C LYS A 85 1.17 6.10 -14.37
N GLY A 86 2.43 5.70 -14.16
CA GLY A 86 3.29 6.29 -13.13
C GLY A 86 2.99 5.90 -11.68
N HIS A 87 2.14 4.90 -11.47
CA HIS A 87 1.89 4.28 -10.17
C HIS A 87 2.09 2.76 -10.27
N PHE A 88 2.28 2.10 -9.13
CA PHE A 88 2.37 0.64 -9.02
C PHE A 88 1.49 0.20 -7.86
N VAL A 89 0.58 -0.73 -8.10
CA VAL A 89 -0.42 -1.16 -7.11
C VAL A 89 -0.05 -2.53 -6.55
N TYR A 90 -0.21 -2.67 -5.23
CA TYR A 90 -0.21 -3.96 -4.55
C TYR A 90 -1.60 -4.17 -3.96
N LEU A 91 -2.28 -5.24 -4.36
CA LEU A 91 -3.54 -5.69 -3.77
C LEU A 91 -3.23 -6.89 -2.87
N MET A 92 -3.50 -6.76 -1.57
CA MET A 92 -2.89 -7.58 -0.52
C MET A 92 -3.91 -8.00 0.54
#